data_AF-A0AA39QJA3-F1
#
_entry.id   AF-A0AA39QJA3-F1
#
_cell.length_a   1.000
_cell.length_b   1.000
_cell.length_c   1.000
_cell.angle_alpha   90.00
_cell.angle_beta   90.00
_cell.angle_gamma   90.00
#
_symmetry.space_group_name_H-M   'P 1'
#
loop_
_entity.id
_entity.type
_entity.pdbx_description
1 polymer ?
#
loop_
_entity_poly.entity_id
_entity_poly.type
_entity_poly.pdbx_seq_one_letter_code
_entity_poly.pdbx_strand_id
1 'polypeptide(L)'
;MFGAFRATQVNLGGLLWKIPWRLSHTRKANARARLKKVDAVIEAVRASGVQCSALDQALELPKEHEMHARDKYTVFSPHAKGYRKGIHKVPKWTRLTLRTNPKGF
;
A
#
# COMPACT_ATOMS: atom_id res chain seq x y z
N MET A 1 -6.36 31.08 -39.10
CA MET A 1 -5.35 32.04 -38.61
C MET A 1 -5.26 31.93 -37.10
N PHE A 2 -4.06 31.74 -36.55
CA PHE A 2 -3.77 31.77 -35.11
C PHE A 2 -3.32 33.18 -34.74
N GLY A 3 -4.10 33.92 -33.94
CA GLY A 3 -3.78 35.29 -33.52
C GLY A 3 -3.00 35.39 -32.20
N ALA A 4 -2.35 36.53 -31.97
CA ALA A 4 -1.37 36.81 -30.91
C ALA A 4 -1.87 36.73 -29.45
N PHE A 5 -3.17 36.54 -29.22
CA PHE A 5 -3.81 36.51 -27.90
C PHE A 5 -4.56 35.20 -27.65
N ARG A 6 -3.91 34.07 -27.90
CA ARG A 6 -4.47 32.77 -27.53
C ARG A 6 -4.28 32.58 -26.02
N ALA A 7 -5.37 32.54 -25.25
CA ALA A 7 -5.31 32.11 -23.85
C ALA A 7 -4.59 30.75 -23.81
N THR A 8 -3.47 30.67 -23.10
CA THR A 8 -2.79 29.39 -22.90
C THR A 8 -3.72 28.46 -22.15
N GLN A 9 -3.71 27.17 -22.47
CA GLN A 9 -4.50 26.21 -21.69
C GLN A 9 -4.09 26.35 -20.23
N VAL A 10 -5.08 26.47 -19.33
CA VAL A 10 -4.81 26.43 -17.88
C VAL A 10 -4.02 25.16 -17.62
N ASN A 11 -2.84 25.28 -17.03
CA ASN A 11 -1.97 24.15 -16.78
C ASN A 11 -2.70 23.21 -15.79
N LEU A 12 -3.40 22.18 -16.30
CA LEU A 12 -4.13 21.18 -15.52
C LEU A 12 -3.16 20.21 -14.81
N GLY A 13 -2.08 20.74 -14.24
CA GLY A 13 -0.94 20.02 -13.69
C GLY A 13 0.14 20.92 -13.06
N GLY A 14 -0.19 22.15 -12.66
CA GLY A 14 0.79 23.10 -12.12
C GLY A 14 1.32 22.76 -10.71
N LEU A 15 0.59 21.96 -9.92
CA LEU A 15 1.01 21.55 -8.59
C LEU A 15 1.85 20.26 -8.65
N LEU A 16 3.14 20.37 -8.32
CA LEU A 16 4.05 19.24 -8.33
C LEU A 16 3.94 18.39 -7.05
N TRP A 17 3.24 17.27 -7.15
CA TRP A 17 3.26 16.23 -6.12
C TRP A 17 4.47 15.30 -6.32
N LYS A 18 5.61 15.67 -5.72
CA LYS A 18 6.87 14.92 -5.86
C LYS A 18 6.86 13.59 -5.08
N ILE A 19 6.15 12.60 -5.63
CA ILE A 19 6.04 11.24 -5.07
C ILE A 19 6.68 10.26 -6.06
N PRO A 20 7.76 9.56 -5.69
CA PRO A 20 8.43 8.63 -6.58
C PRO A 20 7.51 7.44 -6.91
N TRP A 21 7.74 6.81 -8.06
CA TRP A 21 6.96 5.63 -8.48
C TRP A 21 7.29 4.36 -7.65
N ARG A 22 8.48 4.30 -7.05
CA ARG A 22 8.95 3.17 -6.23
C ARG A 22 9.35 3.57 -4.81
N LEU A 23 9.30 2.59 -3.90
CA LEU A 23 9.85 2.69 -2.55
C LEU A 23 11.38 2.53 -2.55
N SER A 24 12.07 3.33 -1.72
CA SER A 24 13.49 3.14 -1.42
C SER A 24 13.71 1.91 -0.53
N HIS A 25 14.95 1.41 -0.47
CA HIS A 25 15.32 0.25 0.36
C HIS A 25 15.00 0.45 1.84
N THR A 26 15.30 1.63 2.39
CA THR A 26 15.00 1.98 3.79
C THR A 26 13.50 1.99 4.06
N ARG A 27 12.69 2.54 3.14
CA ARG A 27 11.23 2.54 3.28
C ARG A 27 10.65 1.13 3.16
N LYS A 28 11.24 0.25 2.33
CA LYS A 28 10.88 -1.17 2.27
C LYS A 28 11.23 -1.91 3.56
N ALA A 29 12.37 -1.62 4.18
CA ALA A 29 12.73 -2.17 5.49
C ALA A 29 11.72 -1.74 6.57
N ASN A 30 11.34 -0.46 6.59
CA ASN A 30 10.33 0.04 7.52
C ASN A 30 8.94 -0.56 7.27
N ALA A 31 8.58 -0.86 6.01
CA ALA A 31 7.34 -1.56 5.68
C ALA A 31 7.32 -2.98 6.25
N ARG A 32 8.40 -3.74 6.05
CA ARG A 32 8.56 -5.09 6.65
C ARG A 32 8.52 -5.06 8.17
N ALA A 33 9.20 -4.09 8.79
CA ALA A 33 9.17 -3.92 10.24
C ALA A 33 7.75 -3.66 10.78
N ARG A 34 6.94 -2.85 10.07
CA ARG A 34 5.54 -2.62 10.45
C ARG A 34 4.68 -3.87 10.33
N LEU A 35 4.83 -4.64 9.24
CA LEU A 35 4.11 -5.91 9.07
C LEU A 35 4.43 -6.88 10.22
N LYS A 36 5.71 -7.07 10.53
CA LYS A 36 6.15 -7.91 11.66
C LYS A 36 5.64 -7.43 13.01
N LYS A 37 5.57 -6.11 13.24
CA LYS A 37 4.99 -5.56 14.48
C LYS A 37 3.51 -5.87 14.61
N VAL A 38 2.75 -5.78 13.52
CA VAL A 38 1.33 -6.17 13.51
C VAL A 38 1.19 -7.67 13.77
N ASP A 39 2.04 -8.51 13.17
CA ASP A 39 2.05 -9.96 13.44
C ASP A 39 2.28 -10.26 14.92
N ALA A 40 3.27 -9.61 15.53
CA ALA A 40 3.57 -9.78 16.95
C ALA A 40 2.39 -9.38 17.86
N VAL A 41 1.65 -8.34 17.50
CA VAL A 41 0.46 -7.92 18.26
C VAL A 41 -0.66 -8.95 18.13
N ILE A 42 -0.94 -9.44 16.92
CA ILE A 42 -1.95 -10.50 16.69
C ILE A 42 -1.60 -11.74 17.52
N GLU A 43 -0.32 -12.14 17.50
CA GLU A 43 0.18 -13.28 18.27
C GLU A 43 0.05 -13.09 19.78
N ALA A 44 0.36 -11.89 20.30
CA ALA A 44 0.22 -11.59 21.73
C ALA A 44 -1.25 -11.63 22.18
N VAL A 45 -2.17 -11.12 21.36
CA VAL A 45 -3.61 -11.16 21.64
C VAL A 45 -4.14 -12.59 21.57
N ARG A 46 -3.66 -13.40 20.62
CA ARG A 46 -3.99 -14.83 20.57
C ARG A 46 -3.49 -15.56 21.83
N ALA A 47 -2.26 -15.30 22.24
CA ALA A 47 -1.64 -15.96 23.39
C ALA A 47 -2.29 -15.57 24.73
N SER A 48 -2.92 -14.39 24.83
CA SER A 48 -3.65 -13.98 26.04
C SER A 48 -4.98 -14.74 26.24
N GLY A 49 -5.41 -15.53 25.26
CA GLY A 49 -6.63 -16.34 25.33
C GLY A 49 -7.92 -15.59 24.99
N VAL A 50 -7.83 -14.30 24.63
CA VAL A 50 -9.00 -13.51 24.19
C VAL A 50 -9.55 -14.08 22.88
N GLN A 51 -10.85 -14.36 22.86
CA GLN A 51 -11.57 -14.79 21.65
C GLN A 51 -12.41 -13.63 21.13
N CYS A 52 -12.21 -13.23 19.88
CA CYS A 52 -13.04 -12.22 19.22
C CYS A 52 -13.05 -12.44 17.71
N SER A 53 -14.17 -12.09 17.06
CA SER A 53 -14.32 -12.23 15.61
C SER A 53 -13.26 -11.45 14.82
N ALA A 54 -12.79 -10.33 15.36
CA ALA A 54 -11.71 -9.54 14.78
C ALA A 54 -10.36 -10.29 14.82
N LEU A 55 -10.12 -11.11 15.84
CA LEU A 55 -8.93 -11.96 15.92
C LEU A 55 -9.01 -13.07 14.89
N ASP A 56 -10.16 -13.72 14.73
CA ASP A 56 -10.36 -14.77 13.72
C ASP A 56 -10.04 -14.25 12.31
N GLN A 57 -10.60 -13.09 11.94
CA GLN A 57 -10.31 -12.42 10.68
C GLN A 57 -8.83 -12.01 10.54
N ALA A 58 -8.19 -11.62 11.64
CA ALA A 58 -6.78 -11.24 11.63
C ALA A 58 -5.85 -12.45 11.46
N LEU A 59 -6.26 -13.63 11.92
CA LEU A 59 -5.51 -14.88 11.78
C LEU A 59 -5.57 -15.45 10.36
N GLU A 60 -6.58 -15.11 9.58
CA GLU A 60 -6.66 -15.45 8.14
C GLU A 60 -5.64 -14.67 7.29
N LEU A 61 -5.12 -13.54 7.80
CA LEU A 61 -4.17 -12.72 7.06
C LEU A 61 -2.78 -13.37 7.00
N PRO A 62 -2.10 -13.36 5.84
CA PRO A 62 -0.76 -13.94 5.72
C PRO A 62 0.25 -13.14 6.53
N LYS A 63 1.19 -13.83 7.19
CA LYS A 63 2.28 -13.20 7.96
C LYS A 63 3.32 -12.57 7.04
N GLU A 64 4.16 -11.68 7.58
CA GLU A 64 5.16 -10.98 6.77
C GLU A 64 6.08 -11.92 5.99
N HIS A 65 6.46 -13.06 6.55
CA HIS A 65 7.37 -14.01 5.90
C HIS A 65 6.68 -14.85 4.81
N GLU A 66 5.37 -15.07 4.92
CA GLU A 66 4.55 -15.81 3.94
C GLU A 66 4.18 -14.93 2.74
N MET A 67 4.13 -13.61 2.93
CA MET A 67 3.80 -12.66 1.86
C MET A 67 4.87 -12.63 0.76
N HIS A 68 4.42 -12.65 -0.50
CA HIS A 68 5.29 -12.39 -1.64
C HIS A 68 5.88 -10.97 -1.59
N ALA A 69 7.13 -10.81 -2.04
CA ALA A 69 7.80 -9.52 -2.07
C ALA A 69 7.02 -8.46 -2.89
N ARG A 70 6.29 -8.88 -3.93
CA ARG A 70 5.45 -8.00 -4.75
C ARG A 70 4.31 -7.40 -3.94
N ASP A 71 3.61 -8.20 -3.14
CA ASP A 71 2.45 -7.76 -2.35
C ASP A 71 2.85 -6.91 -1.14
N LYS A 72 4.08 -7.07 -0.62
CA LYS A 72 4.60 -6.19 0.46
C LYS A 72 4.72 -4.73 0.04
N TYR A 73 4.97 -4.46 -1.25
CA TYR A 73 5.34 -3.13 -1.73
C TYR A 73 4.39 -2.56 -2.77
N THR A 74 3.45 -3.37 -3.28
CA THR A 74 2.48 -2.96 -4.29
C THR A 74 1.10 -3.49 -3.95
N VAL A 75 0.09 -2.73 -4.31
CA VAL A 75 -1.32 -3.09 -4.14
C VAL A 75 -2.01 -3.09 -5.50
N PHE A 76 -3.12 -3.82 -5.59
CA PHE A 76 -3.97 -3.81 -6.77
C PHE A 76 -4.50 -2.41 -7.09
N SER A 77 -4.57 -2.10 -8.38
CA SER A 77 -5.16 -0.85 -8.88
C SER A 77 -5.77 -1.06 -10.26
N PRO A 78 -7.10 -0.99 -10.42
CA PRO A 78 -7.77 -1.26 -11.69
C PRO A 78 -7.38 -0.26 -12.79
N HIS A 79 -7.01 0.97 -12.42
CA HIS A 79 -6.67 2.03 -13.37
C HIS A 79 -5.17 2.14 -13.67
N ALA A 80 -4.32 1.33 -13.04
CA ALA A 80 -2.88 1.36 -13.29
C ALA A 80 -2.51 0.35 -14.36
N LYS A 81 -1.61 0.71 -15.27
CA LYS A 81 -1.03 -0.24 -16.23
C LYS A 81 -0.36 -1.40 -15.48
N GLY A 82 -0.72 -2.63 -15.81
CA GLY A 82 -0.25 -3.83 -15.10
C GLY A 82 -0.94 -4.07 -13.75
N TYR A 83 -2.06 -3.40 -13.49
CA TYR A 83 -2.95 -3.60 -12.35
C TYR A 83 -2.31 -3.42 -10.97
N ARG A 84 -1.18 -2.72 -10.89
CA ARG A 84 -0.42 -2.51 -9.65
C ARG A 84 -0.07 -1.05 -9.44
N LYS A 85 -0.17 -0.60 -8.19
CA LYS A 85 0.35 0.68 -7.71
C LYS A 85 1.24 0.47 -6.48
N GLY A 86 2.24 1.32 -6.30
CA GLY A 86 3.07 1.28 -5.09
C GLY A 86 2.22 1.52 -3.83
N ILE A 87 2.42 0.70 -2.80
CA ILE A 87 1.64 0.79 -1.54
C ILE A 87 1.76 2.17 -0.89
N HIS A 88 2.88 2.86 -1.09
CA HIS A 88 3.13 4.19 -0.55
C HIS A 88 2.34 5.32 -1.20
N LYS A 89 1.62 5.03 -2.29
CA LYS A 89 0.67 5.95 -2.90
C LYS A 89 -0.74 5.81 -2.29
N VAL A 90 -0.95 4.82 -1.42
CA VAL A 90 -2.21 4.66 -0.69
C VAL A 90 -2.26 5.67 0.47
N PRO A 91 -3.36 6.42 0.63
CA PRO A 91 -3.53 7.31 1.76
C PRO A 91 -3.36 6.57 3.08
N LYS A 92 -2.53 7.10 3.98
CA LYS A 92 -2.30 6.56 5.33
C LYS A 92 -1.84 5.09 5.35
N TRP A 93 -1.17 4.62 4.29
CA TRP A 93 -0.68 3.25 4.14
C TRP A 93 0.19 2.73 5.30
N THR A 94 0.80 3.62 6.10
CA THR A 94 1.60 3.24 7.26
C THR A 94 0.78 2.72 8.43
N ARG A 95 -0.54 2.99 8.45
CA ARG A 95 -1.48 2.60 9.51
C ARG A 95 -2.49 1.56 9.04
N LEU A 96 -2.66 1.40 7.73
CA LEU A 96 -3.58 0.44 7.15
C LEU A 96 -2.92 -0.94 7.01
N THR A 97 -3.69 -1.99 7.26
CA THR A 97 -3.27 -3.38 7.04
C THR A 97 -3.70 -3.81 5.64
N LEU A 98 -2.75 -3.87 4.70
CA LEU A 98 -2.98 -4.25 3.29
C LEU A 98 -2.06 -5.42 2.96
N ARG A 99 -2.60 -6.64 2.91
CA ARG A 99 -1.80 -7.88 2.78
C ARG A 99 -2.19 -8.78 1.63
N THR A 100 -3.46 -8.77 1.24
CA THR A 100 -4.00 -9.59 0.15
C THR A 100 -4.37 -8.72 -1.04
N ASN A 101 -4.24 -9.28 -2.23
CA ASN A 101 -4.68 -8.69 -3.49
C ASN A 101 -5.56 -9.71 -4.24
N PRO A 102 -6.42 -9.28 -5.18
CA PRO A 102 -7.24 -10.20 -5.96
C PRO A 102 -6.39 -11.24 -6.72
N LYS A 103 -6.83 -12.50 -6.70
CA LYS A 103 -6.13 -13.61 -7.37
C LYS A 103 -6.05 -13.34 -8.89
N GLY A 104 -4.86 -13.52 -9.45
CA GLY A 104 -4.58 -13.30 -10.88
C GLY A 104 -4.08 -11.89 -11.23
N PHE A 105 -3.96 -10.98 -10.25
CA PHE A 105 -3.50 -9.60 -10.44
C PHE A 105 -2.25 -9.26 -9.62
#